data_AF-A0A321LIN0-F1
#
_entry.id   AF-A0A321LIN0-F1
#
_cell.length_a   1.000
_cell.length_b   1.000
_cell.length_c   1.000
_cell.angle_alpha   90.00
_cell.angle_beta   90.00
_cell.angle_gamma   90.00
#
_symmetry.space_group_name_H-M   'P 1'
#
loop_
_entity.id
_entity.type
_entity.pdbx_description
1 polymer ?
#
loop_
_entity_poly.entity_id
_entity_poly.type
_entity_poly.pdbx_seq_one_letter_code
_entity_poly.pdbx_strand_id
1 'polypeptide(L)'
;MTASSCEFLHGLFIFRLGMKTSPSARDIEAAQRVSLWLDGHDAITTAAEAKKFLKSVSIALRYGATEGLPLASIYAAVHVPRESAAKNRETQKEREQDRELLRRAIELTNGLMAYREGIEINVIADRLVLAHRDLLPAIYFLRRRGRRLDDTANLSAEAKRALALLKQKLIATAGEVRSHLRLERGERHDPVVEALSELQREMLLDRGPSDVPKTGIPYLSRDGYPYRIFHEVHRDLVAKAGKLTVKAAADLVIGRYLKGAVYASPRKLASMFKLFLSAEEIDESVERLSAKKAVKLDRVGRTEVVVSR
;
A
#
# COMPACT_ATOMS: atom_id res chain seq x y z
N MET A 1 -9.95 45.17 -1.40
CA MET A 1 -10.32 43.85 -0.84
C MET A 1 -10.84 43.01 -1.98
N THR A 2 -9.96 42.32 -2.68
CA THR A 2 -10.28 41.54 -3.89
C THR A 2 -10.13 40.07 -3.57
N ALA A 3 -11.24 39.35 -3.64
CA ALA A 3 -11.29 37.90 -3.56
C ALA A 3 -10.69 37.31 -4.84
N SER A 4 -9.63 36.51 -4.68
CA SER A 4 -9.05 35.72 -5.77
C SER A 4 -9.55 34.28 -5.62
N SER A 5 -10.60 33.96 -6.37
CA SER A 5 -11.13 32.62 -6.56
C SER A 5 -10.21 31.83 -7.49
N CYS A 6 -9.41 30.93 -6.92
CA CYS A 6 -8.62 29.96 -7.67
C CYS A 6 -9.51 28.73 -7.94
N GLU A 7 -10.11 28.70 -9.12
CA GLU A 7 -10.82 27.51 -9.64
C GLU A 7 -9.78 26.40 -9.92
N PHE A 8 -9.66 25.46 -9.00
CA PHE A 8 -9.00 24.18 -9.26
C PHE A 8 -9.91 23.33 -10.16
N LEU A 9 -9.68 23.41 -11.47
CA LEU A 9 -10.19 22.45 -12.44
C LEU A 9 -9.62 21.06 -12.10
N HIS A 10 -10.41 20.24 -11.39
CA HIS A 10 -10.23 18.79 -11.46
C HIS A 10 -10.46 18.40 -12.91
N GLY A 11 -9.37 18.08 -13.61
CA GLY A 11 -9.36 17.49 -14.95
C GLY A 11 -10.05 16.13 -14.92
N LEU A 12 -11.38 16.16 -14.98
CA LEU A 12 -12.21 15.05 -15.37
C LEU A 12 -11.94 14.89 -16.88
N PHE A 13 -10.93 14.10 -17.22
CA PHE A 13 -10.70 13.62 -18.59
C PHE A 13 -11.85 12.67 -18.97
N ILE A 14 -13.07 13.22 -19.11
CA ILE A 14 -14.13 12.55 -19.86
C ILE A 14 -13.72 12.71 -21.32
N PHE A 15 -13.11 11.66 -21.86
CA PHE A 15 -13.03 11.42 -23.29
C PHE A 15 -14.46 11.44 -23.86
N ARG A 16 -14.95 12.62 -24.23
CA ARG A 16 -16.15 12.78 -25.05
C ARG A 16 -15.70 12.91 -26.51
N LEU A 17 -15.04 11.86 -27.01
CA LEU A 17 -14.76 11.69 -28.42
C LEU A 17 -15.77 10.70 -29.00
N GLY A 18 -16.54 11.17 -29.99
CA GLY A 18 -17.42 10.35 -30.82
C GLY A 18 -16.66 9.42 -31.75
N MET A 19 -15.85 8.50 -31.21
CA MET A 19 -15.22 7.42 -31.95
C MET A 19 -15.43 6.09 -31.23
N LYS A 20 -16.13 5.16 -31.92
CA LYS A 20 -16.47 3.80 -31.47
C LYS A 20 -15.27 2.83 -31.48
N THR A 21 -14.07 3.29 -31.15
CA THR A 21 -12.90 2.41 -31.06
C THR A 21 -12.59 2.14 -29.60
N SER A 22 -12.67 0.87 -29.18
CA SER A 22 -12.22 0.45 -27.85
C SER A 22 -10.79 0.96 -27.61
N PRO A 23 -10.48 1.51 -26.43
CA PRO A 23 -9.16 2.04 -26.13
C PRO A 23 -8.08 0.97 -26.31
N SER A 24 -6.91 1.38 -26.81
CA SER A 24 -5.80 0.45 -26.99
C SER A 24 -5.20 0.05 -25.63
N ALA A 25 -4.38 -1.02 -25.62
CA ALA A 25 -3.63 -1.43 -24.43
C ALA A 25 -2.81 -0.29 -23.82
N ARG A 26 -2.14 0.48 -24.69
CA ARG A 26 -1.29 1.60 -24.30
C ARG A 26 -2.10 2.73 -23.66
N ASP A 27 -3.31 2.99 -24.15
CA ASP A 27 -4.16 4.05 -23.60
C ASP A 27 -4.61 3.71 -22.18
N ILE A 28 -4.99 2.45 -21.94
CA ILE A 28 -5.41 1.97 -20.61
C ILE A 28 -4.22 1.93 -19.64
N GLU A 29 -3.05 1.49 -20.11
CA GLU A 29 -1.80 1.53 -19.34
C GLU A 29 -1.41 2.96 -18.94
N ALA A 30 -1.44 3.90 -19.88
CA ALA A 30 -1.15 5.31 -19.60
C ALA A 30 -2.17 5.90 -18.59
N ALA A 31 -3.45 5.62 -18.76
CA ALA A 31 -4.50 6.06 -17.83
C ALA A 31 -4.29 5.51 -16.41
N GLN A 32 -3.89 4.23 -16.28
CA GLN A 32 -3.53 3.65 -14.99
C GLN A 32 -2.34 4.34 -14.35
N ARG A 33 -1.27 4.60 -15.11
CA ARG A 33 -0.07 5.26 -14.58
C ARG A 33 -0.38 6.66 -14.06
N VAL A 34 -1.19 7.44 -14.78
CA VAL A 34 -1.68 8.74 -14.31
C VAL A 34 -2.53 8.59 -13.04
N SER A 35 -3.48 7.65 -13.03
CA SER A 35 -4.38 7.46 -11.87
C SER A 35 -3.66 6.95 -10.62
N LEU A 36 -2.56 6.21 -10.79
CA LEU A 36 -1.67 5.77 -9.70
C LEU A 36 -0.62 6.83 -9.32
N TRP A 37 -0.68 8.03 -9.91
CA TRP A 37 0.28 9.11 -9.72
C TRP A 37 1.72 8.62 -9.93
N LEU A 38 1.93 7.92 -11.04
CA LEU A 38 3.26 7.55 -11.53
C LEU A 38 3.72 8.51 -12.63
N ASP A 39 2.76 9.15 -13.32
CA ASP A 39 3.00 10.17 -14.35
C ASP A 39 1.97 11.30 -14.22
N GLY A 40 2.26 12.46 -14.81
CA GLY A 40 1.26 13.52 -15.05
C GLY A 40 0.74 14.24 -13.81
N HIS A 41 1.53 14.28 -12.73
CA HIS A 41 1.19 14.99 -11.49
C HIS A 41 2.35 15.87 -11.02
N ASP A 42 2.01 16.88 -10.21
CA ASP A 42 3.00 17.66 -9.47
C ASP A 42 3.53 16.85 -8.27
N ALA A 43 4.76 17.14 -7.85
CA ALA A 43 5.33 16.53 -6.65
C ALA A 43 4.47 16.87 -5.42
N ILE A 44 4.09 15.85 -4.64
CA ILE A 44 3.48 16.08 -3.33
C ILE A 44 4.55 16.59 -2.34
N THR A 45 4.24 17.66 -1.62
CA THR A 45 5.18 18.30 -0.68
C THR A 45 4.62 18.43 0.73
N THR A 46 3.29 18.26 0.89
CA THR A 46 2.58 18.46 2.15
C THR A 46 1.85 17.22 2.65
N ALA A 47 1.57 17.17 3.94
CA ALA A 47 0.77 16.10 4.54
C ALA A 47 -0.67 16.03 3.99
N ALA A 48 -1.25 17.18 3.64
CA ALA A 48 -2.59 17.25 3.06
C ALA A 48 -2.64 16.62 1.66
N GLU A 49 -1.64 16.89 0.82
CA GLU A 49 -1.49 16.26 -0.49
C GLU A 49 -1.24 14.77 -0.36
N ALA A 50 -0.36 14.35 0.55
CA ALA A 50 -0.11 12.94 0.82
C ALA A 50 -1.39 12.19 1.25
N LYS A 51 -2.25 12.83 2.05
CA LYS A 51 -3.56 12.29 2.42
C LYS A 51 -4.49 12.19 1.22
N LYS A 52 -4.56 13.23 0.38
CA LYS A 52 -5.35 13.21 -0.87
C LYS A 52 -4.89 12.08 -1.79
N PHE A 53 -3.58 11.94 -1.97
CA PHE A 53 -2.94 10.87 -2.73
C PHE A 53 -3.35 9.50 -2.20
N LEU A 54 -3.08 9.20 -0.92
CA LEU A 54 -3.37 7.88 -0.34
C LEU A 54 -4.86 7.55 -0.38
N LYS A 55 -5.74 8.54 -0.16
CA LYS A 55 -7.19 8.37 -0.28
C LYS A 55 -7.63 8.05 -1.71
N SER A 56 -6.94 8.60 -2.71
CA SER A 56 -7.22 8.35 -4.13
C SER A 56 -6.82 6.93 -4.54
N VAL A 57 -5.57 6.54 -4.22
CA VAL A 57 -5.00 5.26 -4.69
C VAL A 57 -5.31 4.07 -3.76
N SER A 58 -5.71 4.34 -2.52
CA SER A 58 -6.02 3.38 -1.44
C SER A 58 -4.86 2.50 -0.96
N ILE A 59 -3.91 2.14 -1.83
CA ILE A 59 -2.73 1.31 -1.55
C ILE A 59 -1.54 1.94 -2.25
N ALA A 60 -0.46 2.20 -1.51
CA ALA A 60 0.78 2.71 -2.07
C ALA A 60 2.00 1.96 -1.52
N LEU A 61 3.01 1.80 -2.36
CA LEU A 61 4.35 1.38 -1.96
C LEU A 61 5.09 2.58 -1.36
N ARG A 62 6.07 2.28 -0.50
CA ARG A 62 6.90 3.32 0.11
C ARG A 62 7.97 3.87 -0.84
N TYR A 63 8.69 2.98 -1.53
CA TYR A 63 9.93 3.32 -2.23
C TYR A 63 9.84 3.36 -3.75
N GLY A 64 9.07 2.49 -4.39
CA GLY A 64 9.08 2.45 -5.85
C GLY A 64 8.04 1.50 -6.40
N ALA A 65 7.33 1.97 -7.43
CA ALA A 65 6.51 1.10 -8.25
C ALA A 65 7.43 0.22 -9.12
N THR A 66 6.94 -0.96 -9.49
CA THR A 66 7.60 -1.82 -10.47
C THR A 66 6.63 -2.07 -11.60
N GLU A 67 7.10 -2.20 -12.85
CA GLU A 67 6.23 -2.46 -14.01
C GLU A 67 5.35 -3.70 -13.80
N GLY A 68 5.85 -4.69 -13.05
CA GLY A 68 5.11 -5.92 -12.73
C GLY A 68 4.05 -5.77 -11.63
N LEU A 69 3.98 -4.65 -10.90
CA LEU A 69 3.08 -4.45 -9.77
C LEU A 69 2.38 -3.08 -9.89
N PRO A 70 1.13 -3.03 -10.40
CA PRO A 70 0.38 -1.80 -10.62
C PRO A 70 -0.12 -1.19 -9.30
N LEU A 71 0.83 -0.70 -8.51
CA LEU A 71 0.60 0.05 -7.28
C LEU A 71 1.22 1.42 -7.39
N ALA A 72 0.55 2.40 -6.78
CA ALA A 72 1.10 3.73 -6.58
C ALA A 72 2.33 3.66 -5.68
N SER A 73 3.14 4.71 -5.66
CA SER A 73 4.29 4.83 -4.76
C SER A 73 4.37 6.24 -4.18
N ILE A 74 4.51 6.38 -2.86
CA ILE A 74 4.75 7.69 -2.24
C ILE A 74 6.05 8.30 -2.77
N TYR A 75 7.08 7.47 -2.96
CA TYR A 75 8.34 7.94 -3.54
C TYR A 75 8.17 8.48 -4.97
N ALA A 76 7.36 7.81 -5.79
CA ALA A 76 7.05 8.33 -7.12
C ALA A 76 6.23 9.61 -7.03
N ALA A 77 5.27 9.69 -6.10
CA ALA A 77 4.42 10.86 -5.93
C ALA A 77 5.18 12.12 -5.47
N VAL A 78 6.28 11.99 -4.71
CA VAL A 78 7.14 13.13 -4.34
C VAL A 78 8.15 13.48 -5.44
N HIS A 79 8.30 12.62 -6.45
CA HIS A 79 9.24 12.80 -7.55
C HIS A 79 8.49 13.23 -8.81
N VAL A 80 8.95 14.27 -9.49
CA VAL A 80 8.50 14.56 -10.85
C VAL A 80 9.50 13.90 -11.80
N PRO A 81 9.10 12.91 -12.61
CA PRO A 81 10.00 12.27 -13.56
C PRO A 81 10.64 13.32 -14.45
N ARG A 82 11.98 13.42 -14.45
CA ARG A 82 12.70 14.26 -15.42
C ARG A 82 12.68 13.55 -16.77
N GLU A 83 12.22 14.25 -17.81
CA GLU A 83 12.53 13.86 -19.18
C GLU A 83 14.07 13.80 -19.33
N SER A 84 14.60 12.62 -19.69
CA SER A 84 16.01 12.35 -19.99
C SER A 84 17.00 12.23 -18.81
N ALA A 85 16.86 11.18 -17.98
CA ALA A 85 18.03 10.57 -17.33
C ALA A 85 18.74 9.63 -18.33
N ALA A 86 19.44 10.22 -19.31
CA ALA A 86 20.35 9.48 -20.17
C ALA A 86 21.46 8.87 -19.29
N LYS A 87 21.41 7.54 -19.15
CA LYS A 87 22.36 6.71 -18.41
C LYS A 87 23.79 7.07 -18.82
N ASN A 88 24.63 7.47 -17.85
CA ASN A 88 25.91 6.79 -17.58
C ASN A 88 26.81 7.43 -16.49
N ARG A 89 26.48 8.57 -15.87
CA ARG A 89 27.13 9.02 -14.63
C ARG A 89 26.16 9.80 -13.76
N GLU A 90 25.66 9.14 -12.72
CA GLU A 90 24.91 9.83 -11.67
C GLU A 90 25.87 10.74 -10.89
N THR A 91 25.63 12.04 -10.98
CA THR A 91 26.42 13.06 -10.28
C THR A 91 26.16 12.98 -8.78
N GLN A 92 27.12 13.43 -7.96
CA GLN A 92 26.92 13.52 -6.50
C GLN A 92 25.67 14.34 -6.15
N LYS A 93 25.40 15.40 -6.92
CA LYS A 93 24.22 16.26 -6.77
C LYS A 93 22.91 15.50 -6.99
N GLU A 94 22.86 14.60 -7.98
CA GLU A 94 21.68 13.75 -8.22
C GLU A 94 21.44 12.78 -7.05
N ARG A 95 22.50 12.18 -6.51
CA ARG A 95 22.39 11.31 -5.32
C ARG A 95 21.90 12.05 -4.08
N GLU A 96 22.36 13.28 -3.88
CA GLU A 96 21.90 14.12 -2.78
C GLU A 96 20.43 14.51 -2.95
N GLN A 97 20.00 14.82 -4.18
CA GLN A 97 18.61 15.09 -4.50
C GLN A 97 17.71 13.86 -4.28
N ASP A 98 18.12 12.68 -4.75
CA ASP A 98 17.41 11.41 -4.55
C ASP A 98 17.26 11.08 -3.06
N ARG A 99 18.32 11.29 -2.26
CA ARG A 99 18.26 11.15 -0.79
C ARG A 99 17.27 12.10 -0.13
N GLU A 100 17.17 13.34 -0.59
CA GLU A 100 16.20 14.31 -0.05
C GLU A 100 14.77 13.94 -0.43
N LEU A 101 14.53 13.48 -1.66
CA LEU A 101 13.23 12.95 -2.07
C LEU A 101 12.84 11.72 -1.24
N LEU A 102 13.79 10.83 -0.98
CA LEU A 102 13.57 9.65 -0.14
C LEU A 102 13.24 10.04 1.30
N ARG A 103 13.94 11.03 1.84
CA ARG A 103 13.63 11.62 3.16
C ARG A 103 12.22 12.17 3.18
N ARG A 104 11.84 12.98 2.18
CA ARG A 104 10.50 13.55 2.05
C ARG A 104 9.42 12.47 2.01
N ALA A 105 9.61 11.44 1.18
CA ALA A 105 8.68 10.32 1.08
C ALA A 105 8.48 9.62 2.43
N ILE A 106 9.56 9.43 3.19
CA ILE A 106 9.52 8.82 4.52
C ILE A 106 8.81 9.72 5.52
N GLU A 107 9.09 11.02 5.53
CA GLU A 107 8.43 12.00 6.41
C GLU A 107 6.92 12.05 6.15
N LEU A 108 6.50 12.11 4.88
CA LEU A 108 5.09 12.08 4.51
C LEU A 108 4.42 10.74 4.88
N THR A 109 5.10 9.61 4.67
CA THR A 109 4.61 8.28 5.08
C THR A 109 4.42 8.21 6.60
N ASN A 110 5.40 8.69 7.37
CA ASN A 110 5.32 8.73 8.83
C ASN A 110 4.21 9.68 9.30
N GLY A 111 4.03 10.83 8.64
CA GLY A 111 2.90 11.74 8.87
C GLY A 111 1.57 11.05 8.67
N LEU A 112 1.37 10.35 7.55
CA LEU A 112 0.13 9.60 7.27
C LEU A 112 -0.18 8.57 8.36
N MET A 113 0.83 7.87 8.88
CA MET A 113 0.66 6.92 9.98
C MET A 113 0.37 7.62 11.32
N ALA A 114 1.06 8.73 11.61
CA ALA A 114 0.85 9.52 12.83
C ALA A 114 -0.57 10.10 12.89
N TYR A 115 -1.08 10.62 11.76
CA TYR A 115 -2.45 11.10 11.63
C TYR A 115 -3.50 9.98 11.43
N ARG A 116 -3.08 8.71 11.52
CA ARG A 116 -3.93 7.51 11.37
C ARG A 116 -4.63 7.37 10.01
N GLU A 117 -4.16 8.08 8.99
CA GLU A 117 -4.70 8.04 7.62
C GLU A 117 -4.21 6.81 6.84
N GLY A 118 -2.98 6.38 7.12
CA GLY A 118 -2.37 5.20 6.52
C GLY A 118 -1.86 4.21 7.56
N ILE A 119 -1.90 2.92 7.23
CA ILE A 119 -1.36 1.84 8.08
C ILE A 119 -0.44 0.98 7.20
N GLU A 120 0.79 0.76 7.67
CA GLU A 120 1.80 0.02 6.92
C GLU A 120 1.73 -1.48 7.26
N ILE A 121 1.45 -2.29 6.24
CA ILE A 121 1.17 -3.74 6.35
C ILE A 121 1.95 -4.52 5.29
N ASN A 122 2.11 -5.83 5.48
CA ASN A 122 2.82 -6.70 4.53
C ASN A 122 1.95 -7.90 4.10
N VAL A 123 0.77 -7.61 3.53
CA VAL A 123 -0.19 -8.64 3.06
C VAL A 123 -0.60 -8.50 1.60
N ILE A 124 -0.04 -7.53 0.88
CA ILE A 124 -0.36 -7.26 -0.53
C ILE A 124 0.89 -7.51 -1.36
N ALA A 125 0.81 -8.48 -2.28
CA ALA A 125 1.89 -8.91 -3.16
C ALA A 125 3.21 -9.27 -2.44
N ASP A 126 3.14 -9.69 -1.16
CA ASP A 126 4.31 -9.92 -0.30
C ASP A 126 5.24 -8.68 -0.26
N ARG A 127 4.64 -7.49 -0.20
CA ARG A 127 5.32 -6.20 -0.09
C ARG A 127 4.78 -5.42 1.09
N LEU A 128 5.68 -4.64 1.69
CA LEU A 128 5.32 -3.61 2.65
C LEU A 128 4.62 -2.45 1.90
N VAL A 129 3.35 -2.26 2.21
CA VAL A 129 2.48 -1.27 1.58
C VAL A 129 1.85 -0.38 2.65
N LEU A 130 1.64 0.88 2.30
CA LEU A 130 0.78 1.78 3.06
C LEU A 130 -0.65 1.66 2.52
N ALA A 131 -1.57 1.14 3.33
CA ALA A 131 -2.98 1.07 2.99
C ALA A 131 -3.75 2.21 3.66
N HIS A 132 -4.66 2.83 2.92
CA HIS A 132 -5.56 3.85 3.46
C HIS A 132 -6.47 3.25 4.54
N ARG A 133 -6.65 3.97 5.66
CA ARG A 133 -7.38 3.50 6.85
C ARG A 133 -8.71 2.81 6.56
N ASP A 134 -9.49 3.37 5.64
CA ASP A 134 -10.83 2.85 5.29
C ASP A 134 -10.81 1.44 4.67
N LEU A 135 -9.68 1.00 4.12
CA LEU A 135 -9.54 -0.32 3.51
C LEU A 135 -9.25 -1.41 4.56
N LEU A 136 -8.65 -1.01 5.68
CA LEU A 136 -8.11 -1.95 6.67
C LEU A 136 -9.17 -2.84 7.33
N PRO A 137 -10.41 -2.39 7.63
CA PRO A 137 -11.43 -3.29 8.15
C PRO A 137 -11.66 -4.52 7.26
N ALA A 138 -11.70 -4.34 5.94
CA ALA A 138 -11.89 -5.44 5.00
C ALA A 138 -10.66 -6.34 4.89
N ILE A 139 -9.45 -5.75 4.77
CA ILE A 139 -8.20 -6.51 4.73
C ILE A 139 -8.05 -7.35 6.01
N TYR A 140 -8.27 -6.73 7.17
CA TYR A 140 -8.22 -7.39 8.45
C TYR A 140 -9.25 -8.52 8.54
N PHE A 141 -10.51 -8.27 8.17
CA PHE A 141 -11.57 -9.28 8.17
C PHE A 141 -11.19 -10.49 7.30
N LEU A 142 -10.81 -10.24 6.04
CA LEU A 142 -10.45 -11.27 5.07
C LEU A 142 -9.19 -12.05 5.48
N ARG A 143 -8.24 -11.38 6.12
CA ARG A 143 -7.01 -12.03 6.54
C ARG A 143 -7.18 -12.89 7.79
N ARG A 144 -7.97 -12.39 8.75
CA ARG A 144 -8.20 -13.10 10.01
C ARG A 144 -9.28 -14.16 9.87
N ARG A 145 -10.34 -13.92 9.07
CA ARG A 145 -11.50 -14.83 8.91
C ARG A 145 -12.06 -15.33 10.23
N GLY A 146 -12.18 -14.45 11.21
CA GLY A 146 -12.65 -14.80 12.56
C GLY A 146 -11.62 -15.47 13.46
N ARG A 147 -10.38 -15.76 12.99
CA ARG A 147 -9.30 -16.28 13.84
C ARG A 147 -8.97 -15.31 14.97
N ARG A 148 -9.02 -15.80 16.21
CA ARG A 148 -8.72 -15.04 17.43
C ARG A 148 -7.24 -14.66 17.52
N LEU A 149 -6.89 -13.59 18.24
CA LEU A 149 -5.50 -13.12 18.36
C LEU A 149 -4.54 -14.15 19.00
N ASP A 150 -5.07 -15.06 19.82
CA ASP A 150 -4.34 -16.16 20.44
C ASP A 150 -4.18 -17.40 19.52
N ASP A 151 -4.85 -17.41 18.36
CA ASP A 151 -4.61 -18.41 17.32
C ASP A 151 -3.24 -18.17 16.68
N THR A 152 -2.27 -18.93 17.19
CA THR A 152 -0.86 -18.91 16.81
C THR A 152 -0.42 -20.24 16.22
N ALA A 153 -1.34 -21.14 15.86
CA ALA A 153 -1.02 -22.51 15.44
C ALA A 153 -0.01 -22.54 14.29
N ASN A 154 -0.18 -21.63 13.33
CA ASN A 154 0.64 -21.54 12.12
C ASN A 154 1.89 -20.66 12.26
N LEU A 155 2.18 -20.14 13.46
CA LEU A 155 3.35 -19.29 13.67
C LEU A 155 4.60 -20.10 14.01
N SER A 156 5.73 -19.70 13.45
CA SER A 156 7.07 -20.15 13.85
C SER A 156 7.36 -19.88 15.33
N ALA A 157 8.36 -20.56 15.89
CA ALA A 157 8.76 -20.38 17.27
C ALA A 157 9.24 -18.93 17.53
N GLU A 158 10.00 -18.37 16.60
CA GLU A 158 10.50 -16.99 16.63
C GLU A 158 9.34 -15.99 16.56
N ALA A 159 8.38 -16.19 15.65
CA ALA A 159 7.19 -15.34 15.56
C ALA A 159 6.34 -15.40 16.83
N LYS A 160 6.14 -16.59 17.44
CA LYS A 160 5.44 -16.74 18.72
C LYS A 160 6.12 -15.97 19.84
N ARG A 161 7.44 -16.04 19.94
CA ARG A 161 8.23 -15.29 20.93
C ARG A 161 8.19 -13.79 20.69
N ALA A 162 8.33 -13.35 19.44
CA ALA A 162 8.21 -11.94 19.07
C ALA A 162 6.80 -11.39 19.40
N LEU A 163 5.75 -12.18 19.15
CA LEU A 163 4.38 -11.85 19.53
C LEU A 163 4.22 -11.75 21.06
N ALA A 164 4.85 -12.64 21.83
CA ALA A 164 4.81 -12.58 23.29
C ALA A 164 5.41 -11.27 23.83
N LEU A 165 6.55 -10.84 23.29
CA LEU A 165 7.14 -9.53 23.60
C LEU A 165 6.18 -8.39 23.25
N LEU A 166 5.58 -8.43 22.06
CA LEU A 166 4.63 -7.41 21.62
C LEU A 166 3.37 -7.36 22.49
N LYS A 167 2.89 -8.50 23.00
CA LYS A 167 1.78 -8.53 23.97
C LYS A 167 2.16 -7.91 25.31
N GLN A 168 3.41 -8.06 25.74
CA GLN A 168 3.91 -7.47 26.98
C GLN A 168 4.14 -5.95 26.87
N LYS A 169 4.75 -5.50 25.77
CA LYS A 169 5.16 -4.10 25.58
C LYS A 169 4.17 -3.24 24.80
N LEU A 170 3.20 -3.84 24.11
CA LEU A 170 2.30 -3.24 23.12
C LEU A 170 2.99 -2.72 21.84
N ILE A 171 4.22 -2.23 21.96
CA ILE A 171 5.07 -1.74 20.88
C ILE A 171 6.47 -2.33 21.05
N ALA A 172 7.07 -2.82 19.96
CA ALA A 172 8.47 -3.24 19.97
C ALA A 172 9.15 -2.95 18.63
N THR A 173 10.44 -2.60 18.65
CA THR A 173 11.24 -2.47 17.42
C THR A 173 11.93 -3.78 17.05
N ALA A 174 12.42 -3.89 15.81
CA ALA A 174 13.22 -5.04 15.39
C ALA A 174 14.48 -5.23 16.28
N GLY A 175 15.08 -4.14 16.77
CA GLY A 175 16.21 -4.21 17.70
C GLY A 175 15.81 -4.85 19.03
N GLU A 176 14.67 -4.45 19.59
CA GLU A 176 14.17 -5.03 20.84
C GLU A 176 13.76 -6.49 20.69
N VAL A 177 13.13 -6.85 19.56
CA VAL A 177 12.81 -8.25 19.24
C VAL A 177 14.10 -9.06 19.14
N ARG A 178 15.15 -8.56 18.48
CA ARG A 178 16.45 -9.25 18.43
C ARG A 178 17.00 -9.54 19.82
N SER A 179 17.06 -8.51 20.66
CA SER A 179 17.56 -8.63 22.03
C SER A 179 16.74 -9.64 22.84
N HIS A 180 15.41 -9.61 22.71
CA HIS A 180 14.52 -10.57 23.35
C HIS A 180 14.71 -12.00 22.82
N LEU A 181 14.96 -12.14 21.52
CA LEU A 181 15.20 -13.44 20.90
C LEU A 181 16.57 -14.02 21.26
N ARG A 182 17.50 -13.20 21.78
CA ARG A 182 18.91 -13.52 22.05
C ARG A 182 19.67 -13.97 20.80
N LEU A 183 19.35 -13.33 19.68
CA LEU A 183 19.98 -13.60 18.40
C LEU A 183 21.15 -12.64 18.18
N GLU A 184 22.30 -13.17 17.80
CA GLU A 184 23.41 -12.35 17.33
C GLU A 184 23.07 -11.69 15.98
N ARG A 185 23.84 -10.67 15.59
CA ARG A 185 23.74 -10.11 14.24
C ARG A 185 24.40 -11.10 13.27
N GLY A 186 23.59 -11.97 12.66
CA GLY A 186 24.02 -12.93 11.64
C GLY A 186 23.68 -12.49 10.21
N GLU A 187 24.40 -13.05 9.23
CA GLU A 187 24.38 -12.72 7.80
C GLU A 187 23.01 -12.89 7.11
N ARG A 188 22.90 -12.28 5.91
CA ARG A 188 21.91 -12.32 4.80
C ARG A 188 20.42 -12.67 5.08
N HIS A 189 20.12 -13.66 5.91
CA HIS A 189 18.78 -14.03 6.37
C HIS A 189 18.62 -13.75 7.86
N ASP A 190 17.92 -12.66 8.18
CA ASP A 190 17.72 -12.21 9.56
C ASP A 190 16.44 -12.80 10.16
N PRO A 191 16.53 -13.73 11.15
CA PRO A 191 15.35 -14.39 11.70
C PRO A 191 14.35 -13.42 12.35
N VAL A 192 14.82 -12.24 12.78
CA VAL A 192 13.97 -11.19 13.32
C VAL A 192 13.08 -10.59 12.24
N VAL A 193 13.65 -10.31 11.07
CA VAL A 193 12.92 -9.76 9.92
C VAL A 193 11.90 -10.78 9.42
N GLU A 194 12.27 -12.07 9.38
CA GLU A 194 11.34 -13.14 9.00
C GLU A 194 10.20 -13.29 10.00
N ALA A 195 10.49 -13.36 11.30
CA ALA A 195 9.48 -13.46 12.35
C ALA A 195 8.51 -12.26 12.32
N LEU A 196 9.02 -11.03 12.18
CA LEU A 196 8.19 -9.84 12.09
C LEU A 196 7.36 -9.82 10.79
N SER A 197 7.95 -10.22 9.66
CA SER A 197 7.23 -10.31 8.39
C SER A 197 6.14 -11.38 8.42
N GLU A 198 6.40 -12.49 9.07
CA GLU A 198 5.40 -13.54 9.33
C GLU A 198 4.25 -13.01 10.19
N LEU A 199 4.54 -12.27 11.27
CA LEU A 199 3.50 -11.63 12.07
C LEU A 199 2.71 -10.57 11.30
N GLN A 200 3.36 -9.78 10.43
CA GLN A 200 2.66 -8.88 9.52
C GLN A 200 1.75 -9.64 8.56
N ARG A 201 2.21 -10.78 8.02
CA ARG A 201 1.42 -11.62 7.13
C ARG A 201 0.27 -12.30 7.85
N GLU A 202 0.50 -13.04 8.94
CA GLU A 202 -0.51 -13.86 9.62
C GLU A 202 -1.44 -13.07 10.55
N MET A 203 -0.95 -11.98 11.14
CA MET A 203 -1.68 -11.24 12.18
C MET A 203 -1.99 -9.79 11.80
N LEU A 204 -1.60 -9.36 10.61
CA LEU A 204 -1.72 -7.97 10.14
C LEU A 204 -1.03 -6.98 11.08
N LEU A 205 0.14 -7.35 11.63
CA LEU A 205 0.93 -6.47 12.47
C LEU A 205 1.20 -5.13 11.75
N ASP A 206 0.95 -4.03 12.47
CA ASP A 206 1.11 -2.66 11.98
C ASP A 206 2.54 -2.19 12.23
N ARG A 207 3.21 -1.71 11.18
CA ARG A 207 4.50 -1.04 11.29
C ARG A 207 4.26 0.47 11.41
N GLY A 208 4.49 1.00 12.60
CA GLY A 208 4.18 2.39 12.95
C GLY A 208 5.20 3.41 12.45
N PRO A 209 4.93 4.70 12.71
CA PRO A 209 5.85 5.78 12.36
C PRO A 209 7.17 5.65 13.11
N SER A 210 8.26 5.95 12.42
CA SER A 210 9.62 5.99 12.99
C SER A 210 10.19 7.39 12.91
N ASP A 211 11.21 7.67 13.72
CA ASP A 211 12.00 8.89 13.54
C ASP A 211 12.81 8.82 12.23
N VAL A 212 12.98 9.98 11.61
CA VAL A 212 13.80 10.15 10.41
C VAL A 212 15.13 10.76 10.85
N PRO A 213 16.28 10.10 10.64
CA PRO A 213 17.55 10.63 11.09
C PRO A 213 17.90 11.89 10.29
N LYS A 214 18.43 12.91 10.98
CA LYS A 214 18.88 14.18 10.36
C LYS A 214 20.05 13.97 9.41
N THR A 215 20.89 12.97 9.68
CA THR A 215 22.07 12.61 8.89
C THR A 215 22.08 11.11 8.57
N GLY A 216 22.77 10.72 7.49
CA GLY A 216 22.82 9.31 7.06
C GLY A 216 21.66 8.87 6.19
N ILE A 217 21.35 7.56 6.21
CA ILE A 217 20.35 6.93 5.36
C ILE A 217 18.94 7.12 5.98
N PRO A 218 18.00 7.82 5.29
CA PRO A 218 16.72 8.23 5.90
C PRO A 218 15.81 7.12 6.46
N TYR A 219 15.94 5.88 5.99
CA TYR A 219 15.14 4.73 6.46
C TYR A 219 15.83 3.90 7.56
N LEU A 220 17.05 4.25 7.96
CA LEU A 220 17.74 3.61 9.09
C LEU A 220 17.55 4.45 10.34
N SER A 221 16.36 4.40 10.93
CA SER A 221 16.09 5.04 12.22
C SER A 221 16.96 4.41 13.31
N ARG A 222 17.35 5.22 14.31
CA ARG A 222 18.22 4.80 15.42
C ARG A 222 17.69 3.55 16.13
N ASP A 223 16.38 3.54 16.39
CA ASP A 223 15.73 2.48 17.16
C ASP A 223 15.01 1.46 16.27
N GLY A 224 14.99 1.65 14.95
CA GLY A 224 14.20 0.86 14.00
C GLY A 224 12.75 1.33 13.90
N TYR A 225 11.94 0.61 13.11
CA TYR A 225 10.51 0.88 13.02
C TYR A 225 9.77 0.16 14.16
N PRO A 226 8.82 0.83 14.83
CA PRO A 226 8.00 0.18 15.84
C PRO A 226 6.96 -0.74 15.17
N TYR A 227 6.77 -1.91 15.76
CA TYR A 227 5.73 -2.85 15.39
C TYR A 227 4.68 -2.90 16.48
N ARG A 228 3.40 -3.02 16.08
CA ARG A 228 2.25 -2.89 16.97
C ARG A 228 1.20 -3.93 16.62
N ILE A 229 0.60 -4.53 17.64
CA ILE A 229 -0.53 -5.45 17.45
C ILE A 229 -1.72 -4.65 16.91
N PHE A 230 -2.16 -4.96 15.69
CA PHE A 230 -3.23 -4.21 15.01
C PHE A 230 -4.52 -4.15 15.83
N HIS A 231 -4.88 -5.26 16.47
CA HIS A 231 -6.05 -5.34 17.36
C HIS A 231 -6.00 -4.36 18.53
N GLU A 232 -4.81 -4.12 19.08
CA GLU A 232 -4.66 -3.24 20.24
C GLU A 232 -4.70 -1.77 19.83
N VAL A 233 -4.07 -1.44 18.70
CA VAL A 233 -3.89 -0.05 18.27
C VAL A 233 -5.08 0.48 17.44
N HIS A 234 -5.78 -0.39 16.72
CA HIS A 234 -6.87 -0.02 15.79
C HIS A 234 -8.20 -0.71 16.14
N ARG A 235 -8.60 -0.64 17.42
CA ARG A 235 -9.83 -1.27 17.94
C ARG A 235 -11.09 -0.85 17.17
N ASP A 236 -11.16 0.41 16.74
CA ASP A 236 -12.27 0.92 15.93
C ASP A 236 -12.36 0.24 14.55
N LEU A 237 -11.22 -0.10 13.94
CA LEU A 237 -11.18 -0.80 12.67
C LEU A 237 -11.54 -2.28 12.81
N VAL A 238 -11.11 -2.92 13.90
CA VAL A 238 -11.53 -4.28 14.24
C VAL A 238 -13.04 -4.35 14.50
N ALA A 239 -13.60 -3.37 15.22
CA ALA A 239 -15.04 -3.29 15.45
C ALA A 239 -15.83 -3.11 14.14
N LYS A 240 -15.31 -2.31 13.19
CA LYS A 240 -15.89 -2.20 11.83
C LYS A 240 -15.77 -3.51 11.05
N ALA A 241 -14.63 -4.20 11.17
CA ALA A 241 -14.40 -5.47 10.49
C ALA A 241 -15.39 -6.56 10.93
N GLY A 242 -15.77 -6.59 12.21
CA GLY A 242 -16.77 -7.53 12.74
C GLY A 242 -18.19 -7.38 12.15
N LYS A 243 -18.44 -6.31 11.39
CA LYS A 243 -19.72 -6.08 10.68
C LYS A 243 -19.68 -6.49 9.22
N LEU A 244 -18.53 -6.93 8.71
CA LEU A 244 -18.36 -7.27 7.30
C LEU A 244 -18.68 -8.75 7.06
N THR A 245 -19.12 -9.03 5.83
CA THR A 245 -19.16 -10.37 5.26
C THR A 245 -17.97 -10.55 4.32
N VAL A 246 -17.62 -11.79 3.98
CA VAL A 246 -16.56 -12.09 2.99
C VAL A 246 -16.85 -11.37 1.68
N LYS A 247 -18.08 -11.47 1.17
CA LYS A 247 -18.51 -10.81 -0.07
C LYS A 247 -18.34 -9.29 -0.02
N ALA A 248 -18.80 -8.65 1.06
CA ALA A 248 -18.69 -7.20 1.22
C ALA A 248 -17.24 -6.72 1.36
N ALA A 249 -16.41 -7.47 2.09
CA ALA A 249 -15.00 -7.16 2.26
C ALA A 249 -14.22 -7.32 0.94
N ALA A 250 -14.47 -8.39 0.18
CA ALA A 250 -13.88 -8.60 -1.14
C ALA A 250 -14.26 -7.48 -2.12
N ASP A 251 -15.56 -7.17 -2.23
CA ASP A 251 -16.07 -6.07 -3.05
C ASP A 251 -15.41 -4.72 -2.67
N LEU A 252 -15.21 -4.47 -1.36
CA LEU A 252 -14.55 -3.25 -0.91
C LEU A 252 -13.09 -3.20 -1.33
N VAL A 253 -12.33 -4.30 -1.15
CA VAL A 253 -10.90 -4.34 -1.52
C VAL A 253 -10.72 -4.18 -3.02
N ILE A 254 -11.41 -5.01 -3.81
CA ILE A 254 -11.29 -5.02 -5.27
C ILE A 254 -11.80 -3.70 -5.86
N GLY A 255 -12.96 -3.22 -5.41
CA GLY A 255 -13.53 -1.97 -5.90
C GLY A 255 -12.67 -0.75 -5.57
N ARG A 256 -12.11 -0.66 -4.35
CA ARG A 256 -11.22 0.46 -3.97
C ARG A 256 -9.90 0.44 -4.72
N TYR A 257 -9.31 -0.74 -4.87
CA TYR A 257 -8.10 -0.89 -5.66
C TYR A 257 -8.33 -0.50 -7.13
N LEU A 258 -9.39 -1.02 -7.78
CA LEU A 258 -9.67 -0.71 -9.18
C LEU A 258 -10.06 0.76 -9.40
N LYS A 259 -10.69 1.41 -8.42
CA LYS A 259 -10.95 2.86 -8.49
C LYS A 259 -9.66 3.68 -8.55
N GLY A 260 -8.60 3.24 -7.87
CA GLY A 260 -7.28 3.89 -7.89
C GLY A 260 -6.44 3.47 -9.11
N ALA A 261 -6.41 2.18 -9.41
CA ALA A 261 -5.57 1.61 -10.48
C ALA A 261 -6.19 1.65 -11.88
N VAL A 262 -7.47 2.02 -11.99
CA VAL A 262 -8.30 2.01 -13.22
C VAL A 262 -8.57 0.62 -13.78
N TYR A 263 -7.59 -0.27 -13.82
CA TYR A 263 -7.79 -1.64 -14.29
C TYR A 263 -6.81 -2.65 -13.67
N ALA A 264 -7.12 -3.93 -13.80
CA ALA A 264 -6.18 -5.03 -13.61
C ALA A 264 -6.71 -6.30 -14.28
N SER A 265 -5.82 -7.25 -14.61
CA SER A 265 -6.28 -8.59 -14.98
C SER A 265 -6.67 -9.40 -13.73
N PRO A 266 -7.62 -10.34 -13.82
CA PRO A 266 -7.97 -11.24 -12.71
C PRO A 266 -6.75 -11.97 -12.14
N ARG A 267 -5.85 -12.43 -13.01
CA ARG A 267 -4.57 -13.05 -12.61
C ARG A 267 -3.70 -12.11 -11.76
N LYS A 268 -3.68 -10.81 -12.08
CA LYS A 268 -2.92 -9.83 -11.31
C LYS A 268 -3.56 -9.59 -9.94
N LEU A 269 -4.88 -9.45 -9.89
CA LEU A 269 -5.63 -9.34 -8.62
C LEU A 269 -5.36 -10.56 -7.72
N ALA A 270 -5.44 -11.77 -8.27
CA ALA A 270 -5.15 -13.00 -7.54
C ALA A 270 -3.72 -13.02 -7.00
N SER A 271 -2.73 -12.67 -7.83
CA SER A 271 -1.33 -12.59 -7.38
C SER A 271 -1.11 -11.55 -6.27
N MET A 272 -1.80 -10.41 -6.33
CA MET A 272 -1.64 -9.34 -5.36
C MET A 272 -2.32 -9.63 -4.02
N PHE A 273 -3.49 -10.25 -4.05
CA PHE A 273 -4.33 -10.43 -2.87
C PHE A 273 -4.38 -11.88 -2.35
N LYS A 274 -3.55 -12.78 -2.91
CA LYS A 274 -3.48 -14.21 -2.56
C LYS A 274 -3.42 -14.54 -1.07
N LEU A 275 -2.91 -13.64 -0.23
CA LEU A 275 -2.79 -13.88 1.20
C LEU A 275 -4.14 -13.81 1.94
N PHE A 276 -5.18 -13.24 1.34
CA PHE A 276 -6.48 -13.09 1.98
C PHE A 276 -7.70 -13.24 1.05
N LEU A 277 -7.50 -13.28 -0.26
CA LEU A 277 -8.52 -13.60 -1.26
C LEU A 277 -8.08 -14.80 -2.11
N SER A 278 -8.99 -15.75 -2.28
CA SER A 278 -8.87 -16.80 -3.29
C SER A 278 -9.21 -16.26 -4.69
N ALA A 279 -8.84 -17.01 -5.74
CA ALA A 279 -9.22 -16.65 -7.11
C ALA A 279 -10.75 -16.62 -7.29
N GLU A 280 -11.46 -17.59 -6.71
CA GLU A 280 -12.92 -17.67 -6.74
C GLU A 280 -13.58 -16.44 -6.11
N GLU A 281 -13.13 -16.02 -4.92
CA GLU A 281 -13.66 -14.82 -4.26
C GLU A 281 -13.41 -13.54 -5.06
N ILE A 282 -12.33 -13.49 -5.84
CA ILE A 282 -12.02 -12.38 -6.76
C ILE A 282 -12.99 -12.40 -7.93
N ASP A 283 -13.16 -13.56 -8.59
CA ASP A 283 -14.04 -13.70 -9.74
C ASP A 283 -15.48 -13.36 -9.36
N GLU A 284 -15.99 -13.91 -8.25
CA GLU A 284 -17.33 -13.56 -7.76
C GLU A 284 -17.46 -12.07 -7.40
N SER A 285 -16.40 -11.45 -6.85
CA SER A 285 -16.41 -10.02 -6.54
C SER A 285 -16.47 -9.18 -7.80
N VAL A 286 -15.70 -9.55 -8.82
CA VAL A 286 -15.71 -8.89 -10.13
C VAL A 286 -17.09 -9.00 -10.77
N GLU A 287 -17.72 -10.17 -10.75
CA GLU A 287 -19.09 -10.36 -11.24
C GLU A 287 -20.09 -9.46 -10.51
N ARG A 288 -20.07 -9.43 -9.17
CA ARG A 288 -20.96 -8.58 -8.36
C ARG A 288 -20.73 -7.09 -8.62
N LEU A 289 -19.47 -6.65 -8.72
CA LEU A 289 -19.12 -5.27 -9.02
C LEU A 289 -19.54 -4.91 -10.46
N SER A 290 -19.47 -5.85 -11.39
CA SER A 290 -19.92 -5.64 -12.76
C SER A 290 -21.43 -5.53 -12.86
N ALA A 291 -22.18 -6.37 -12.15
CA ALA A 291 -23.64 -6.28 -12.02
C ALA A 291 -24.08 -4.93 -11.43
N LYS A 292 -23.30 -4.38 -10.49
CA LYS A 292 -23.49 -3.03 -9.91
C LYS A 292 -23.00 -1.89 -10.83
N LYS A 293 -22.49 -2.20 -12.02
CA LYS A 293 -21.87 -1.24 -12.96
C LYS A 293 -20.71 -0.44 -12.35
N ALA A 294 -20.05 -0.96 -11.33
CA ALA A 294 -18.85 -0.35 -10.75
C ALA A 294 -17.60 -0.70 -11.58
N VAL A 295 -17.62 -1.85 -12.24
CA VAL A 295 -16.55 -2.31 -13.16
C VAL A 295 -17.14 -2.87 -14.44
N LYS A 296 -16.30 -3.04 -15.46
CA LYS A 296 -16.59 -3.84 -16.66
C LYS A 296 -15.48 -4.86 -16.90
N LEU A 297 -15.87 -6.03 -17.38
CA LEU A 297 -14.94 -6.94 -18.03
C LEU A 297 -14.71 -6.46 -19.46
N ASP A 298 -13.44 -6.39 -19.86
CA ASP A 298 -13.02 -5.96 -21.19
C ASP A 298 -11.86 -6.84 -21.67
N ARG A 299 -11.50 -6.73 -22.95
CA ARG A 299 -10.37 -7.44 -23.54
C ARG A 299 -9.36 -6.47 -24.13
N VAL A 300 -8.12 -6.60 -23.68
CA VAL A 300 -6.98 -5.85 -24.19
C VAL A 300 -6.06 -6.84 -24.89
N GLY A 301 -6.15 -6.87 -26.22
CA GLY A 301 -5.52 -7.92 -27.02
C GLY A 301 -6.08 -9.30 -26.67
N ARG A 302 -5.23 -10.20 -26.14
CA ARG A 302 -5.61 -11.55 -25.70
C ARG A 302 -5.89 -11.65 -24.19
N THR A 303 -5.74 -10.55 -23.46
CA THR A 303 -5.83 -10.55 -22.01
C THR A 303 -7.18 -9.98 -21.57
N GLU A 304 -7.88 -10.72 -20.72
CA GLU A 304 -9.06 -10.22 -20.03
C GLU A 304 -8.65 -9.28 -18.90
N VAL A 305 -9.34 -8.14 -18.83
CA VAL A 305 -9.10 -7.11 -17.82
C VAL A 305 -10.40 -6.67 -17.18
N VAL A 306 -10.31 -6.31 -15.91
CA VAL A 306 -11.36 -5.65 -15.15
C VAL A 306 -11.04 -4.16 -15.14
N VAL A 307 -11.95 -3.33 -15.64
CA VAL A 307 -11.78 -1.87 -15.73
C VAL A 307 -12.83 -1.18 -14.85
N SER A 308 -12.40 -0.23 -14.02
CA SER A 308 -13.30 0.64 -13.25
C SER A 308 -14.16 1.47 -14.20
N ARG A 309 -15.43 1.64 -13.84
CA ARG A 309 -16.31 2.61 -14.50
C ARG A 309 -16.32 3.94 -13.76
#